data_AF-B7PX20-F1
#
_entry.id   AF-B7PX20-F1
#
_cell.length_a   1.000
_cell.length_b   1.000
_cell.length_c   1.000
_cell.angle_alpha   90.00
_cell.angle_beta   90.00
_cell.angle_gamma   90.00
#
_symmetry.space_group_name_H-M   'P 1'
#
loop_
_entity.id
_entity.type
_entity.pdbx_description
1 polymer ?
#
loop_
_entity_poly.entity_id
_entity_poly.type
_entity_poly.pdbx_seq_one_letter_code
_entity_poly.pdbx_strand_id
1 'polypeptide(L)'
;MSCSNDQLSQANTTRRRRKHFSFFKDIGIPGPMPSLFSGNLSELIEKGSRLSFEEWVKKYGDLVGFYNGAEPMLIVKDLELIKRIQIKDFSNFRGRGISSLMDICTDEFLEVLDSLHDQDEAFEIRQVFQKLSMDGKFNYDNVFSMQFLDQVITESLRFYPPVVGFVTRTCQHDYHYKDLKIPAGLSIVIPQYQLQHDPNLWSDPETFDPE
;
A
#
# COMPACT_ATOMS: atom_id res chain seq x y z
N MET A 1 47.70 9.51 -12.09
CA MET A 1 47.32 8.44 -11.13
C MET A 1 45.91 8.60 -10.55
N SER A 2 45.26 9.78 -10.61
CA SER A 2 43.89 9.98 -10.13
C SER A 2 42.80 9.30 -10.98
N CYS A 3 42.89 9.40 -12.31
CA CYS A 3 41.86 8.89 -13.23
C CYS A 3 41.65 7.35 -13.16
N SER A 4 42.72 6.58 -12.89
CA SER A 4 42.64 5.12 -12.76
C SER A 4 41.96 4.67 -11.46
N ASN A 5 42.11 5.44 -10.37
CA ASN A 5 41.45 5.16 -9.09
C ASN A 5 39.96 5.50 -9.14
N ASP A 6 39.57 6.56 -9.87
CA ASP A 6 38.16 6.93 -10.06
C ASP A 6 37.41 5.91 -10.91
N GLN A 7 38.03 5.39 -11.98
CA GLN A 7 37.44 4.35 -12.81
C GLN A 7 37.24 3.02 -12.05
N LEU A 8 38.24 2.62 -11.24
CA LEU A 8 38.12 1.44 -10.36
C LEU A 8 37.05 1.63 -9.28
N SER A 9 36.95 2.82 -8.69
CA SER A 9 35.93 3.17 -7.70
C SER A 9 34.51 3.14 -8.28
N GLN A 10 34.32 3.73 -9.48
CA GLN A 10 33.03 3.70 -10.18
C GLN A 10 32.64 2.29 -10.63
N ALA A 11 33.59 1.50 -11.13
CA ALA A 11 33.35 0.10 -11.52
C ALA A 11 32.93 -0.76 -10.31
N ASN A 12 33.60 -0.60 -9.16
CA ASN A 12 33.25 -1.29 -7.92
C ASN A 12 31.88 -0.87 -7.38
N THR A 13 31.57 0.42 -7.44
CA THR A 13 30.26 0.96 -7.03
C THR A 13 29.14 0.43 -7.92
N THR A 14 29.33 0.43 -9.24
CA THR A 14 28.36 -0.09 -10.20
C THR A 14 28.11 -1.59 -10.01
N ARG A 15 29.17 -2.38 -9.80
CA ARG A 15 29.06 -3.81 -9.50
C ARG A 15 28.30 -4.06 -8.20
N ARG A 16 28.56 -3.28 -7.15
CA ARG A 16 27.85 -3.37 -5.87
C ARG A 16 26.37 -3.05 -6.03
N ARG A 17 26.02 -1.99 -6.76
CA ARG A 17 24.61 -1.63 -7.03
C ARG A 17 23.89 -2.69 -7.85
N ARG A 18 24.53 -3.25 -8.89
CA ARG A 18 23.98 -4.36 -9.67
C ARG A 18 23.67 -5.59 -8.80
N LYS A 19 24.60 -5.96 -7.92
CA LYS A 19 24.39 -7.07 -6.97
C LYS A 19 23.29 -6.76 -5.96
N HIS A 20 23.23 -5.52 -5.47
CA HIS A 20 22.17 -5.09 -4.56
C HIS A 20 20.78 -5.23 -5.21
N PHE A 21 20.66 -4.80 -6.46
CA PHE A 21 19.41 -4.84 -7.22
C PHE A 21 19.05 -6.22 -7.79
N SER A 22 19.90 -7.24 -7.63
CA SER A 22 19.55 -8.63 -7.99
C SER A 22 18.78 -9.38 -6.91
N PHE A 23 18.62 -8.80 -5.70
CA PHE A 23 18.05 -9.50 -4.53
C PHE A 23 16.75 -10.27 -4.84
N PHE A 24 15.72 -9.60 -5.37
CA PHE A 24 14.44 -10.26 -5.69
C PHE A 24 14.55 -11.33 -6.77
N LYS A 25 15.37 -11.08 -7.80
CA LYS A 25 15.65 -12.06 -8.85
C LYS A 25 16.32 -13.30 -8.28
N ASP A 26 17.25 -13.12 -7.35
CA ASP A 26 18.01 -14.20 -6.73
C ASP A 26 17.13 -15.09 -5.82
N ILE A 27 16.05 -14.54 -5.25
CA ILE A 27 15.06 -15.28 -4.44
C ILE A 27 13.80 -15.68 -5.24
N GLY A 28 13.80 -15.49 -6.56
CA GLY A 28 12.71 -15.92 -7.44
C GLY A 28 11.43 -15.08 -7.37
N ILE A 29 11.49 -13.88 -6.79
CA ILE A 29 10.34 -12.97 -6.74
C ILE A 29 10.37 -12.06 -7.98
N PRO A 30 9.30 -12.05 -8.80
CA PRO A 30 9.23 -11.22 -9.98
C PRO A 30 9.02 -9.74 -9.63
N GLY A 31 9.33 -8.84 -10.56
CA GLY A 31 9.06 -7.41 -10.37
C GLY A 31 9.66 -6.51 -11.44
N PRO A 32 9.35 -5.20 -11.38
CA PRO A 32 9.87 -4.22 -12.32
C PRO A 32 11.40 -4.14 -12.23
N MET A 33 12.06 -3.99 -13.37
CA MET A 33 13.52 -3.88 -13.40
C MET A 33 13.96 -2.55 -12.78
N PRO A 34 14.79 -2.56 -11.71
CA PRO A 34 15.24 -1.33 -11.07
C PRO A 34 16.28 -0.60 -11.93
N SER A 35 16.15 0.72 -12.02
CA SER A 35 17.22 1.61 -12.48
C SER A 35 18.41 1.54 -11.55
N LEU A 36 19.62 1.54 -12.12
CA LEU A 36 20.85 1.54 -11.33
C LEU A 36 21.03 2.81 -10.49
N PHE A 37 20.31 3.90 -10.76
CA PHE A 37 20.42 5.16 -10.03
C PHE A 37 19.32 5.35 -8.98
N SER A 38 18.06 5.08 -9.34
CA SER A 38 16.88 5.39 -8.51
C SER A 38 16.06 4.16 -8.11
N GLY A 39 16.45 2.94 -8.51
CA GLY A 39 15.58 1.78 -8.35
C GLY A 39 14.32 1.95 -9.19
N ASN A 40 13.16 1.86 -8.55
CA ASN A 40 11.85 2.11 -9.16
C ASN A 40 11.23 3.45 -8.69
N LEU A 41 11.96 4.27 -7.93
CA LEU A 41 11.44 5.51 -7.37
C LEU A 41 10.96 6.50 -8.45
N SER A 42 11.65 6.58 -9.59
CA SER A 42 11.25 7.52 -10.66
C SER A 42 9.86 7.21 -11.22
N GLU A 43 9.52 5.93 -11.41
CA GLU A 43 8.21 5.50 -11.87
C GLU A 43 7.13 5.79 -10.81
N LEU A 44 7.46 5.58 -9.53
CA LEU A 44 6.57 5.89 -8.41
C LEU A 44 6.29 7.40 -8.28
N ILE A 45 7.27 8.26 -8.58
CA ILE A 45 7.09 9.72 -8.56
C ILE A 45 6.28 10.18 -9.78
N GLU A 46 6.52 9.60 -10.95
CA GLU A 46 5.87 10.02 -12.19
C GLU A 46 4.41 9.54 -12.29
N LYS A 47 4.13 8.29 -11.93
CA LYS A 47 2.80 7.68 -12.06
C LYS A 47 2.01 7.63 -10.76
N GLY A 48 2.65 7.87 -9.62
CA GLY A 48 2.07 7.58 -8.32
C GLY A 48 2.12 6.09 -7.95
N SER A 49 1.92 5.80 -6.68
CA SER A 49 2.02 4.43 -6.16
C SER A 49 0.84 3.57 -6.58
N ARG A 50 -0.36 4.17 -6.68
CA ARG A 50 -1.60 3.47 -7.06
C ARG A 50 -1.48 2.82 -8.44
N LEU A 51 -1.18 3.61 -9.47
CA LEU A 51 -1.09 3.12 -10.86
C LEU A 51 0.08 2.16 -11.03
N SER A 52 1.24 2.47 -10.43
CA SER A 52 2.42 1.60 -10.50
C SER A 52 2.15 0.23 -9.89
N PHE A 53 1.53 0.18 -8.70
CA PHE A 53 1.21 -1.10 -8.05
C PHE A 53 0.16 -1.89 -8.82
N GLU A 54 -0.85 -1.24 -9.38
CA GLU A 54 -1.85 -1.89 -10.22
C GLU A 54 -1.21 -2.55 -11.44
N GLU A 55 -0.38 -1.81 -12.20
CA GLU A 55 0.33 -2.34 -13.37
C GLU A 55 1.25 -3.51 -12.99
N TRP A 56 1.99 -3.37 -11.90
CA TRP A 56 2.95 -4.41 -11.49
C TRP A 56 2.26 -5.65 -10.97
N VAL A 57 1.23 -5.53 -10.14
CA VAL A 57 0.43 -6.69 -9.67
C VAL A 57 -0.21 -7.40 -10.86
N LYS A 58 -0.78 -6.66 -11.80
CA LYS A 58 -1.38 -7.24 -13.02
C LYS A 58 -0.36 -7.99 -13.87
N LYS A 59 0.89 -7.53 -13.90
CA LYS A 59 1.96 -8.09 -14.73
C LYS A 59 2.71 -9.25 -14.07
N TYR A 60 2.97 -9.16 -12.78
CA TYR A 60 3.88 -10.05 -12.05
C TYR A 60 3.16 -10.97 -11.04
N GLY A 61 1.87 -10.71 -10.76
CA GLY A 61 1.05 -11.48 -9.84
C GLY A 61 1.03 -10.92 -8.42
N ASP A 62 0.68 -11.77 -7.45
CA ASP A 62 0.37 -11.34 -6.08
C ASP A 62 1.60 -11.04 -5.20
N LEU A 63 2.80 -11.36 -5.67
CA LEU A 63 4.07 -11.10 -5.00
C LEU A 63 4.99 -10.35 -5.95
N VAL A 64 5.30 -9.09 -5.63
CA VAL A 64 6.12 -8.23 -6.49
C VAL A 64 7.25 -7.59 -5.70
N GLY A 65 8.48 -7.85 -6.11
CA GLY A 65 9.67 -7.20 -5.56
C GLY A 65 10.02 -5.93 -6.33
N PHE A 66 10.14 -4.80 -5.65
CA PHE A 66 10.57 -3.54 -6.26
C PHE A 66 11.54 -2.79 -5.34
N TYR A 67 12.14 -1.71 -5.82
CA TYR A 67 13.07 -0.91 -5.02
C TYR A 67 12.58 0.52 -4.89
N ASN A 68 12.29 0.95 -3.67
CA ASN A 68 12.09 2.36 -3.35
C ASN A 68 13.46 3.02 -3.14
N GLY A 69 13.99 3.68 -4.17
CA GLY A 69 15.38 4.11 -4.19
C GLY A 69 16.32 2.91 -4.18
N ALA A 70 17.06 2.72 -3.08
CA ALA A 70 17.88 1.54 -2.86
C ALA A 70 17.21 0.50 -1.93
N GLU A 71 16.06 0.80 -1.34
CA GLU A 71 15.44 -0.09 -0.37
C GLU A 71 14.59 -1.16 -1.07
N PRO A 72 14.82 -2.46 -0.81
CA PRO A 72 13.97 -3.52 -1.34
C PRO A 72 12.62 -3.52 -0.63
N MET A 73 11.55 -3.57 -1.40
CA MET A 73 10.16 -3.56 -0.95
C MET A 73 9.41 -4.73 -1.61
N LEU A 74 8.58 -5.44 -0.85
CA LEU A 74 7.79 -6.56 -1.33
C LEU A 74 6.30 -6.21 -1.29
N ILE A 75 5.66 -6.06 -2.45
CA ILE A 75 4.20 -5.99 -2.55
C ILE A 75 3.63 -7.37 -2.29
N VAL A 76 2.64 -7.46 -1.41
CA VAL A 76 1.91 -8.69 -1.08
C VAL A 76 0.42 -8.46 -1.26
N LYS A 77 -0.17 -9.11 -2.27
CA LYS A 77 -1.62 -9.19 -2.51
C LYS A 77 -2.23 -10.55 -2.12
N ASP A 78 -1.40 -11.56 -1.83
CA ASP A 78 -1.87 -12.87 -1.34
C ASP A 78 -2.63 -12.71 -0.01
N LEU A 79 -3.94 -12.97 -0.04
CA LEU A 79 -4.85 -12.80 1.10
C LEU A 79 -4.49 -13.66 2.31
N GLU A 80 -3.99 -14.87 2.11
CA GLU A 80 -3.59 -15.74 3.22
C GLU A 80 -2.33 -15.19 3.89
N LEU A 81 -1.36 -14.70 3.09
CA LEU A 81 -0.17 -14.06 3.62
C LEU A 81 -0.50 -12.73 4.31
N ILE A 82 -1.38 -11.92 3.73
CA ILE A 82 -1.87 -10.68 4.34
C ILE A 82 -2.52 -10.97 5.69
N LYS A 83 -3.41 -11.98 5.76
CA LYS A 83 -4.06 -12.39 7.02
C LYS A 83 -3.03 -12.83 8.06
N ARG A 84 -1.95 -13.49 7.66
CA ARG A 84 -0.85 -13.81 8.57
C ARG A 84 -0.13 -12.55 9.05
N ILE A 85 0.28 -11.67 8.14
CA ILE A 85 1.04 -10.45 8.46
C ILE A 85 0.24 -9.49 9.34
N GLN A 86 -1.04 -9.25 9.01
CA GLN A 86 -1.83 -8.23 9.69
C GLN A 86 -2.54 -8.73 10.95
N ILE A 87 -2.89 -10.02 11.01
CA ILE A 87 -3.78 -10.55 12.06
C ILE A 87 -3.09 -11.62 12.90
N LYS A 88 -2.60 -12.69 12.29
CA LYS A 88 -2.13 -13.85 13.06
C LYS A 88 -0.75 -13.65 13.68
N ASP A 89 0.20 -13.21 12.88
CA ASP A 89 1.62 -13.15 13.20
C ASP A 89 2.11 -11.70 13.29
N PHE A 90 1.21 -10.76 13.59
CA PHE A 90 1.48 -9.32 13.60
C PHE A 90 2.66 -8.92 14.50
N SER A 91 2.99 -9.70 15.54
CA SER A 91 4.14 -9.46 16.42
C SER A 91 5.49 -9.56 15.69
N ASN A 92 5.56 -10.33 14.60
CA ASN A 92 6.73 -10.48 13.73
C ASN A 92 6.86 -9.34 12.71
N PHE A 93 5.85 -8.47 12.60
CA PHE A 93 5.79 -7.40 11.61
C PHE A 93 5.52 -6.07 12.31
N ARG A 94 6.56 -5.24 12.45
CA ARG A 94 6.45 -3.92 13.10
C ARG A 94 6.59 -2.80 12.07
N GLY A 95 6.04 -1.64 12.42
CA GLY A 95 6.04 -0.46 11.57
C GLY A 95 4.69 -0.23 10.90
N ARG A 96 4.11 0.94 11.16
CA ARG A 96 3.24 1.65 10.22
C ARG A 96 4.16 2.72 9.64
N GLY A 97 4.93 2.38 8.61
CA GLY A 97 6.01 3.22 8.10
C GLY A 97 5.45 4.47 7.42
N ILE A 98 5.08 5.47 8.22
CA ILE A 98 4.88 6.87 7.81
C ILE A 98 6.25 7.57 7.88
N SER A 99 7.29 6.98 7.29
CA SER A 99 8.64 7.54 7.37
C SER A 99 9.26 7.61 5.99
N SER A 100 9.58 8.86 5.63
CA SER A 100 10.27 9.36 4.44
C SER A 100 9.57 9.17 3.09
N LEU A 101 8.52 9.97 2.88
CA LEU A 101 8.22 10.84 1.72
C LEU A 101 6.74 11.25 1.83
N MET A 102 6.39 11.87 2.98
CA MET A 102 5.05 12.40 3.22
C MET A 102 4.67 13.55 2.28
N ASP A 103 5.56 13.94 1.36
CA ASP A 103 5.35 15.07 0.44
C ASP A 103 5.10 14.63 -1.03
N ILE A 104 5.00 13.33 -1.33
CA ILE A 104 4.67 12.85 -2.70
C ILE A 104 3.25 12.26 -2.76
N CYS A 105 2.76 11.68 -1.66
CA CYS A 105 1.40 11.13 -1.59
C CYS A 105 0.33 12.16 -1.21
N THR A 106 0.72 13.40 -0.92
CA THR A 106 -0.24 14.48 -0.66
C THR A 106 -1.05 14.83 -1.89
N ASP A 107 -0.45 14.77 -3.08
CA ASP A 107 -1.15 15.12 -4.32
C ASP A 107 -2.24 14.08 -4.66
N GLU A 108 -1.98 12.79 -4.41
CA GLU A 108 -3.00 11.72 -4.55
C GLU A 108 -4.16 11.89 -3.56
N PHE A 109 -3.87 12.27 -2.30
CA PHE A 109 -4.91 12.55 -1.29
C PHE A 109 -5.68 13.83 -1.61
N LEU A 110 -5.01 14.85 -2.17
CA LEU A 110 -5.60 16.13 -2.55
C LEU A 110 -6.46 16.00 -3.82
N GLU A 111 -6.07 15.22 -4.83
CA GLU A 111 -6.90 14.94 -6.00
C GLU A 111 -8.21 14.25 -5.63
N VAL A 112 -8.16 13.29 -4.70
CA VAL A 112 -9.36 12.63 -4.17
C VAL A 112 -10.22 13.62 -3.37
N LEU A 113 -9.62 14.43 -2.50
CA LEU A 113 -10.33 15.49 -1.77
C LEU A 113 -10.94 16.57 -2.69
N ASP A 114 -10.27 16.92 -3.78
CA ASP A 114 -10.74 17.88 -4.77
C ASP A 114 -11.89 17.28 -5.60
N SER A 115 -11.83 15.99 -5.94
CA SER A 115 -12.96 15.27 -6.56
C SER A 115 -14.18 15.16 -5.65
N LEU A 116 -13.97 15.19 -4.33
CA LEU A 116 -15.00 15.18 -3.30
C LEU A 116 -15.59 16.57 -3.03
N HIS A 117 -14.99 17.65 -3.56
CA HIS A 117 -15.42 19.01 -3.31
C HIS A 117 -16.68 19.43 -4.09
N ASP A 118 -17.18 18.59 -5.00
CA ASP A 118 -18.36 18.89 -5.84
C ASP A 118 -19.56 17.97 -5.58
N GLN A 119 -19.58 17.22 -4.47
CA GLN A 119 -20.69 16.32 -4.12
C GLN A 119 -21.31 16.73 -2.78
N ASP A 120 -22.61 17.06 -2.82
CA ASP A 120 -23.48 17.35 -1.68
C ASP A 120 -23.54 16.23 -0.60
N GLU A 121 -22.82 15.11 -0.77
CA GLU A 121 -22.77 13.94 0.14
C GLU A 121 -21.99 14.19 1.45
N ALA A 122 -20.99 15.08 1.46
CA ALA A 122 -20.28 15.44 2.69
C ALA A 122 -21.19 16.16 3.71
N PHE A 123 -22.30 16.75 3.25
CA PHE A 123 -23.31 17.39 4.07
C PHE A 123 -24.23 16.37 4.76
N GLU A 124 -24.62 15.30 4.05
CA GLU A 124 -25.42 14.18 4.57
C GLU A 124 -24.70 13.47 5.73
N ILE A 125 -23.41 13.15 5.57
CA ILE A 125 -22.59 12.48 6.59
C ILE A 125 -22.49 13.36 7.86
N ARG A 126 -22.32 14.67 7.70
CA ARG A 126 -22.31 15.63 8.83
C ARG A 126 -23.66 15.69 9.53
N GLN A 127 -24.77 15.73 8.79
CA GLN A 127 -26.14 15.76 9.32
C GLN A 127 -26.48 14.50 10.12
N VAL A 128 -26.11 13.32 9.60
CA VAL A 128 -26.33 12.03 10.28
C VAL A 128 -25.52 11.97 11.58
N PHE A 129 -24.25 12.38 11.55
CA PHE A 129 -23.40 12.41 12.75
C PHE A 129 -23.94 13.40 13.81
N GLN A 130 -24.49 14.54 13.38
CA GLN A 130 -25.11 15.54 14.27
C GLN A 130 -26.41 15.03 14.91
N LYS A 131 -27.28 14.35 14.17
CA LYS A 131 -28.50 13.73 14.70
C LYS A 131 -28.19 12.66 15.75
N LEU A 132 -27.17 11.83 15.51
CA LEU A 132 -26.79 10.74 16.41
C LEU A 132 -26.15 11.21 17.72
N SER A 133 -25.50 12.38 17.71
CA SER A 133 -24.82 12.94 18.88
C SER A 133 -25.72 13.79 19.80
N MET A 134 -26.95 14.12 19.38
CA MET A 134 -27.85 14.98 20.16
C MET A 134 -28.78 14.23 21.13
N ASP A 135 -29.19 12.99 20.85
CA ASP A 135 -30.30 12.38 21.60
C ASP A 135 -29.92 11.35 22.68
N GLY A 136 -28.69 10.81 22.68
CA GLY A 136 -28.14 9.99 23.78
C GLY A 136 -28.98 8.77 24.22
N LYS A 137 -29.99 8.39 23.45
CA LYS A 137 -30.95 7.31 23.77
C LYS A 137 -30.91 6.26 22.66
N PHE A 138 -30.36 5.09 23.00
CA PHE A 138 -30.39 3.91 22.15
C PHE A 138 -31.80 3.28 22.19
N ASN A 139 -32.45 3.14 21.05
CA ASN A 139 -33.69 2.37 20.86
C ASN A 139 -33.54 1.45 19.63
N TYR A 140 -34.50 0.53 19.39
CA TYR A 140 -34.42 -0.44 18.28
C TYR A 140 -34.30 0.22 16.91
N ASP A 141 -34.97 1.35 16.70
CA ASP A 141 -34.92 2.12 15.45
C ASP A 141 -33.52 2.75 15.23
N ASN A 142 -32.83 3.08 16.33
CA ASN A 142 -31.47 3.64 16.32
C ASN A 142 -30.36 2.57 16.17
N VAL A 143 -30.66 1.29 16.42
CA VAL A 143 -29.72 0.18 16.19
C VAL A 143 -29.57 -0.10 14.69
N PHE A 144 -30.66 0.00 13.92
CA PHE A 144 -30.61 -0.09 12.46
C PHE A 144 -29.87 1.10 11.83
N SER A 145 -30.11 2.32 12.32
CA SER A 145 -29.34 3.48 11.85
C SER A 145 -27.86 3.40 12.24
N MET A 146 -27.51 2.74 13.34
CA MET A 146 -26.12 2.41 13.67
C MET A 146 -25.49 1.38 12.72
N GLN A 147 -26.24 0.36 12.29
CA GLN A 147 -25.75 -0.61 11.29
C GLN A 147 -25.52 0.07 9.94
N PHE A 148 -26.50 0.85 9.49
CA PHE A 148 -26.36 1.62 8.25
C PHE A 148 -25.24 2.65 8.34
N LEU A 149 -25.08 3.34 9.47
CA LEU A 149 -23.96 4.23 9.69
C LEU A 149 -22.62 3.49 9.64
N ASP A 150 -22.52 2.32 10.28
CA ASP A 150 -21.31 1.50 10.26
C ASP A 150 -20.98 1.04 8.83
N GLN A 151 -22.00 0.67 8.05
CA GLN A 151 -21.84 0.36 6.63
C GLN A 151 -21.37 1.58 5.82
N VAL A 152 -22.02 2.73 5.97
CA VAL A 152 -21.62 3.99 5.29
C VAL A 152 -20.20 4.39 5.68
N ILE A 153 -19.82 4.29 6.96
CA ILE A 153 -18.45 4.59 7.42
C ILE A 153 -17.46 3.58 6.81
N THR A 154 -17.78 2.29 6.85
CA THR A 154 -16.91 1.23 6.32
C THR A 154 -16.70 1.39 4.81
N GLU A 155 -17.78 1.66 4.08
CA GLU A 155 -17.77 1.87 2.63
C GLU A 155 -17.06 3.17 2.27
N SER A 156 -17.26 4.24 3.06
CA SER A 156 -16.49 5.48 2.91
C SER A 156 -14.99 5.25 3.11
N LEU A 157 -14.59 4.39 4.06
CA LEU A 157 -13.19 4.01 4.27
C LEU A 157 -12.67 3.02 3.20
N ARG A 158 -13.55 2.34 2.48
CA ARG A 158 -13.21 1.49 1.31
C ARG A 158 -12.93 2.36 0.09
N PHE A 159 -13.82 3.30 -0.19
CA PHE A 159 -13.75 4.22 -1.33
C PHE A 159 -12.72 5.33 -1.14
N TYR A 160 -12.65 5.88 0.07
CA TYR A 160 -11.82 7.03 0.44
C TYR A 160 -10.94 6.70 1.66
N PRO A 161 -9.99 5.76 1.56
CA PRO A 161 -9.12 5.41 2.67
C PRO A 161 -8.28 6.64 3.11
N PRO A 162 -8.31 7.02 4.40
CA PRO A 162 -7.57 8.20 4.91
C PRO A 162 -6.05 7.98 4.99
N VAL A 163 -5.58 6.78 4.69
CA VAL A 163 -4.17 6.42 4.56
C VAL A 163 -3.90 6.26 3.07
N VAL A 164 -2.73 6.74 2.63
CA VAL A 164 -2.12 6.42 1.32
C VAL A 164 -2.51 4.98 0.95
N GLY A 165 -2.99 4.72 -0.26
CA GLY A 165 -3.70 3.48 -0.68
C GLY A 165 -2.95 2.13 -0.52
N PHE A 166 -1.93 2.06 0.33
CA PHE A 166 -1.21 0.90 0.77
C PHE A 166 -0.75 1.02 2.24
N VAL A 167 -0.53 -0.13 2.88
CA VAL A 167 0.01 -0.22 4.24
C VAL A 167 1.40 -0.83 4.21
N THR A 168 2.36 -0.23 4.91
CA THR A 168 3.71 -0.77 5.06
C THR A 168 3.88 -1.53 6.38
N ARG A 169 4.65 -2.62 6.35
CA ARG A 169 5.07 -3.44 7.50
C ARG A 169 6.52 -3.84 7.32
N THR A 170 7.30 -3.94 8.38
CA THR A 170 8.70 -4.42 8.31
C THR A 170 8.83 -5.73 9.06
N CYS A 171 9.32 -6.75 8.36
CA CYS A 171 9.59 -8.07 8.94
C CYS A 171 10.71 -7.98 9.98
N GLN A 172 10.49 -8.44 11.21
CA GLN A 172 11.47 -8.31 12.30
C GLN A 172 12.46 -9.48 12.36
N HIS A 173 12.03 -10.64 11.90
CA HIS A 173 12.78 -11.90 11.95
C HIS A 173 12.60 -12.62 10.61
N ASP A 174 13.54 -13.48 10.23
CA ASP A 174 13.39 -14.33 9.05
C ASP A 174 12.06 -15.10 9.16
N TYR A 175 11.18 -14.90 8.18
CA TYR A 175 9.84 -15.44 8.15
C TYR A 175 9.66 -16.34 6.91
N HIS A 176 9.03 -17.48 7.12
CA HIS A 176 8.79 -18.47 6.08
C HIS A 176 7.30 -18.63 5.85
N TYR A 177 6.88 -18.55 4.59
CA TYR A 177 5.49 -18.76 4.18
C TYR A 177 5.46 -19.55 2.88
N LYS A 178 4.95 -20.78 2.93
CA LYS A 178 5.01 -21.72 1.79
C LYS A 178 6.48 -21.82 1.33
N ASP A 179 6.75 -21.60 0.04
CA ASP A 179 8.10 -21.59 -0.54
C ASP A 179 8.78 -20.21 -0.48
N LEU A 180 8.09 -19.19 0.03
CA LEU A 180 8.59 -17.82 0.15
C LEU A 180 9.40 -17.65 1.44
N LYS A 181 10.64 -17.16 1.30
CA LYS A 181 11.47 -16.69 2.42
C LYS A 181 11.51 -15.16 2.45
N ILE A 182 11.02 -14.59 3.55
CA ILE A 182 11.03 -13.14 3.82
C ILE A 182 12.13 -12.88 4.85
N PRO A 183 13.27 -12.28 4.48
CA PRO A 183 14.33 -11.99 5.44
C PRO A 183 13.94 -10.87 6.42
N ALA A 184 14.54 -10.92 7.61
CA ALA A 184 14.44 -9.83 8.58
C ALA A 184 14.87 -8.49 7.95
N GLY A 185 14.15 -7.43 8.30
CA GLY A 185 14.35 -6.08 7.79
C GLY A 185 13.67 -5.79 6.45
N LEU A 186 13.13 -6.80 5.74
CA LEU A 186 12.41 -6.55 4.49
C LEU A 186 11.09 -5.82 4.75
N SER A 187 10.89 -4.73 4.01
CA SER A 187 9.65 -3.96 4.03
C SER A 187 8.63 -4.58 3.09
N ILE A 188 7.43 -4.79 3.61
CA ILE A 188 6.27 -5.34 2.95
C ILE A 188 5.27 -4.21 2.72
N VAL A 189 4.74 -4.16 1.50
CA VAL A 189 3.70 -3.24 1.07
C VAL A 189 2.43 -4.04 0.81
N ILE A 190 1.35 -3.67 1.46
CA ILE A 190 0.03 -4.27 1.26
C ILE A 190 -0.78 -3.26 0.43
N PRO A 191 -1.10 -3.56 -0.84
CA PRO A 191 -1.76 -2.64 -1.75
C PRO A 191 -3.26 -2.57 -1.42
N GLN A 192 -3.61 -1.81 -0.38
CA GLN A 192 -4.95 -1.75 0.19
C GLN A 192 -6.00 -1.31 -0.85
N TYR A 193 -5.70 -0.29 -1.66
CA TYR A 193 -6.60 0.18 -2.71
C TYR A 193 -6.92 -0.94 -3.70
N GLN A 194 -5.90 -1.66 -4.19
CA GLN A 194 -6.07 -2.76 -5.14
C GLN A 194 -6.83 -3.95 -4.54
N LEU A 195 -6.80 -4.14 -3.21
CA LEU A 195 -7.59 -5.17 -2.52
C LEU A 195 -9.05 -4.73 -2.32
N GLN A 196 -9.27 -3.45 -2.03
CA GLN A 196 -10.59 -2.85 -1.84
C GLN A 196 -11.36 -2.67 -3.16
N HIS A 197 -10.65 -2.69 -4.30
CA HIS A 197 -11.22 -2.57 -5.64
C HIS A 197 -11.02 -3.85 -6.49
N ASP A 198 -10.71 -5.00 -5.87
CA ASP A 198 -10.56 -6.26 -6.61
C ASP A 198 -11.93 -6.86 -6.98
N PRO A 199 -12.29 -6.99 -8.28
CA PRO A 199 -13.58 -7.55 -8.69
C PRO A 199 -13.76 -9.03 -8.35
N ASN A 200 -12.69 -9.74 -7.94
CA ASN A 200 -12.80 -11.10 -7.43
C ASN A 200 -13.20 -11.15 -5.95
N LEU A 201 -13.07 -10.02 -5.23
CA LEU A 201 -13.39 -9.90 -3.81
C LEU A 201 -14.68 -9.09 -3.58
N TRP A 202 -14.99 -8.17 -4.49
CA TRP A 202 -16.14 -7.27 -4.44
C TRP A 202 -16.95 -7.39 -5.73
N SER A 203 -18.27 -7.43 -5.64
CA SER A 203 -19.16 -7.58 -6.81
C SER A 203 -19.20 -6.35 -7.71
N ASP A 204 -19.11 -5.14 -7.13
CA ASP A 204 -19.04 -3.87 -7.87
C ASP A 204 -18.06 -2.89 -7.18
N PRO A 205 -16.74 -3.10 -7.33
CA PRO A 205 -15.73 -2.37 -6.56
C PRO A 205 -15.68 -0.87 -6.84
N GLU A 206 -16.16 -0.42 -7.99
CA GLU A 206 -16.11 0.98 -8.45
C GLU A 206 -17.40 1.75 -8.17
N THR A 207 -18.35 1.13 -7.46
CA THR A 207 -19.60 1.76 -7.02
C THR A 207 -19.62 1.84 -5.51
N PHE A 208 -19.97 3.01 -4.96
CA PHE A 208 -20.21 3.17 -3.53
C PHE A 208 -21.54 2.49 -3.19
N ASP A 209 -21.49 1.38 -2.47
CA ASP A 209 -22.67 0.62 -2.07
C ASP A 209 -22.58 0.26 -0.58
N PRO A 210 -23.31 0.99 0.29
CA PRO A 210 -23.31 0.73 1.72
C PRO A 210 -24.27 -0.40 2.14
N GLU A 211 -24.92 -1.13 1.23
CA GLU A 211 -25.77 -2.29 1.59
C GLU A 211 -24.99 -3.59 1.80
#